data_AF-A0A7S0MQS2-F1
#
_entry.id   AF-A0A7S0MQS2-F1
#
_cell.length_a   1.000
_cell.length_b   1.000
_cell.length_c   1.000
_cell.angle_alpha   90.00
_cell.angle_beta   90.00
_cell.angle_gamma   90.00
#
_symmetry.space_group_name_H-M   'P 1'
#
loop_
_entity.id
_entity.type
_entity.pdbx_description
1 polymer ?
#
loop_
_entity_poly.entity_id
_entity_poly.type
_entity_poly.pdbx_seq_one_letter_code
_entity_poly.pdbx_strand_id
1 'polypeptide(L)'
;EQEAELVFLLDVDFVPSAGLHTALAGDPAARAAALLGRTALVVPAFELAPPPSAEEEEGSSEQREREQERSGSGPAGGTAGTAGQGTLAAATAAAGKPALRALVAGGRASAFHTAHFPAGHGPTDSARWLEGGEAEHGGQNVGYEVRYADFYEPYVVAARAHLPRYDERFRGYGLNKVSHLHAVAAAGLRFRVHPTAFVCAEEHAKSTSWGAVFGQAGPHTHRVRVAHLYQRFKCELRALEGTVDPASGAVSARHGAAQRAGVAARMAAVAA
;
A
#
# COMPACT_ATOMS: atom_id res chain seq x y z
N GLU A 1 0.24 10.14 -28.45
CA GLU A 1 0.94 9.75 -27.21
C GLU A 1 0.62 8.29 -26.93
N GLN A 2 1.57 7.47 -26.50
CA GLN A 2 1.27 6.11 -26.05
C GLN A 2 0.72 6.20 -24.63
N GLU A 3 -0.51 5.75 -24.43
CA GLU A 3 -1.16 5.75 -23.12
C GLU A 3 -0.56 4.64 -22.25
N ALA A 4 -0.23 4.94 -20.99
CA ALA A 4 0.32 3.93 -20.08
C ALA A 4 -0.73 2.87 -19.72
N GLU A 5 -0.46 1.61 -20.08
CA GLU A 5 -1.36 0.46 -19.84
C GLU A 5 -1.53 0.15 -18.34
N LEU A 6 -0.42 0.25 -17.59
CA LEU A 6 -0.38 0.06 -16.14
C LEU A 6 -0.34 1.42 -15.43
N VAL A 7 -1.06 1.50 -14.32
CA VAL A 7 -1.04 2.66 -13.41
C VAL A 7 -0.64 2.23 -12.02
N PHE A 8 0.09 3.09 -11.31
CA PHE A 8 0.42 2.91 -9.91
C PHE A 8 -0.44 3.85 -9.06
N LEU A 9 -1.34 3.30 -8.25
CA LEU A 9 -2.15 4.05 -7.30
C LEU A 9 -1.33 4.25 -6.02
N LEU A 10 -0.76 5.44 -5.84
CA LEU A 10 0.16 5.79 -4.77
C LEU A 10 -0.15 7.19 -4.21
N ASP A 11 0.05 7.39 -2.91
CA ASP A 11 -0.03 8.70 -2.27
C ASP A 11 1.22 9.54 -2.57
N VAL A 12 1.08 10.87 -2.59
CA VAL A 12 2.09 11.79 -3.12
C VAL A 12 3.41 11.84 -2.34
N ASP A 13 3.37 11.44 -1.08
CA ASP A 13 4.45 11.48 -0.10
C ASP A 13 5.30 10.20 -0.06
N PHE A 14 4.86 9.15 -0.76
CA PHE A 14 5.60 7.89 -0.81
C PHE A 14 6.70 7.89 -1.87
N VAL A 15 7.85 7.35 -1.47
CA VAL A 15 8.98 7.08 -2.35
C VAL A 15 8.99 5.60 -2.73
N PRO A 16 8.87 5.25 -4.02
CA PRO A 16 9.00 3.88 -4.47
C PRO A 16 10.44 3.37 -4.42
N SER A 17 10.63 2.12 -4.02
CA SER A 17 11.91 1.43 -4.04
C SER A 17 12.58 1.52 -5.42
N ALA A 18 13.90 1.74 -5.45
CA ALA A 18 14.67 1.78 -6.68
C ALA A 18 14.47 0.49 -7.48
N GLY A 19 14.38 0.66 -8.80
CA GLY A 19 14.11 -0.46 -9.69
C GLY A 19 12.67 -0.96 -9.66
N LEU A 20 11.70 -0.31 -8.98
CA LEU A 20 10.28 -0.70 -9.06
C LEU A 20 9.80 -0.82 -10.52
N HIS A 21 10.05 0.22 -11.30
CA HIS A 21 9.69 0.23 -12.72
C HIS A 21 10.40 -0.91 -13.47
N THR A 22 11.71 -1.09 -13.25
CA THR A 22 12.50 -2.14 -13.91
C THR A 22 12.08 -3.54 -13.48
N ALA A 23 11.71 -3.74 -12.22
CA ALA A 23 11.22 -5.01 -11.68
C ALA A 23 9.86 -5.36 -12.30
N LEU A 24 8.94 -4.40 -12.39
CA LEU A 24 7.63 -4.59 -13.02
C LEU A 24 7.72 -4.75 -14.55
N ALA A 25 8.61 -4.00 -15.20
CA ALA A 25 8.82 -4.08 -16.65
C ALA A 25 9.61 -5.33 -17.06
N GLY A 26 10.55 -5.75 -16.21
CA GLY A 26 11.44 -6.90 -16.40
C GLY A 26 10.89 -8.23 -15.88
N ASP A 27 9.70 -8.24 -15.28
CA ASP A 27 8.96 -9.45 -14.91
C ASP A 27 7.75 -9.64 -15.85
N PRO A 28 7.92 -10.40 -16.96
CA PRO A 28 6.84 -10.70 -17.88
C PRO A 28 5.65 -11.41 -17.21
N ALA A 29 5.90 -12.19 -16.15
CA ALA A 29 4.85 -12.91 -15.45
C ALA A 29 4.00 -11.96 -14.60
N ALA A 30 4.61 -11.04 -13.86
CA ALA A 30 3.89 -9.98 -13.15
C ALA A 30 3.13 -9.06 -14.10
N ARG A 31 3.77 -8.66 -15.22
CA ARG A 31 3.11 -7.84 -16.25
C ARG A 31 1.92 -8.56 -16.89
N ALA A 32 2.07 -9.83 -17.26
CA ALA A 32 0.98 -10.64 -17.78
C ALA A 32 -0.13 -10.85 -16.74
N ALA A 33 0.21 -11.05 -15.47
CA ALA A 33 -0.76 -11.17 -14.39
C ALA A 33 -1.59 -9.88 -14.23
N ALA A 34 -0.96 -8.70 -14.36
CA ALA A 34 -1.65 -7.42 -14.29
C ALA A 34 -2.52 -7.14 -15.54
N LEU A 35 -1.95 -7.28 -16.74
CA LEU A 35 -2.62 -6.95 -18.00
C LEU A 35 -3.69 -7.98 -18.40
N LEU A 36 -3.38 -9.27 -18.32
CA LEU A 36 -4.28 -10.36 -18.76
C LEU A 36 -4.96 -11.05 -17.58
N GLY A 37 -4.25 -11.20 -16.47
CA GLY A 37 -4.70 -11.97 -15.32
C GLY A 37 -5.61 -11.24 -14.33
N ARG A 38 -6.06 -10.02 -14.65
CA ARG A 38 -6.89 -9.14 -13.78
C ARG A 38 -6.35 -9.09 -12.34
N THR A 39 -5.06 -8.84 -12.20
CA THR A 39 -4.39 -8.81 -10.90
C THR A 39 -3.96 -7.38 -10.58
N ALA A 40 -4.32 -6.91 -9.39
CA ALA A 40 -3.73 -5.73 -8.77
C ALA A 40 -2.47 -6.18 -8.02
N LEU A 41 -1.31 -5.73 -8.48
CA LEU A 41 -0.02 -6.00 -7.83
C LEU A 41 0.11 -5.06 -6.64
N VAL A 42 -0.03 -5.61 -5.43
CA VAL A 42 0.12 -4.90 -4.17
C VAL A 42 1.59 -4.58 -3.93
N VAL A 43 1.89 -3.32 -3.65
CA VAL A 43 3.21 -2.83 -3.25
C VAL A 43 3.18 -2.54 -1.75
N PRO A 44 3.88 -3.32 -0.91
CA PRO A 44 3.96 -3.08 0.53
C PRO A 44 4.43 -1.66 0.87
N ALA A 45 3.84 -1.11 1.93
CA ALA A 45 4.07 0.25 2.38
C ALA A 45 4.67 0.29 3.77
N PHE A 46 5.65 1.16 3.95
CA PHE A 46 6.36 1.34 5.22
C PHE A 46 6.44 2.81 5.61
N GLU A 47 6.42 3.05 6.90
CA GLU A 47 6.59 4.38 7.49
C GLU A 47 7.92 4.40 8.24
N LEU A 48 8.72 5.43 7.97
CA LEU A 48 10.04 5.61 8.56
C LEU A 48 9.93 6.61 9.69
N ALA A 49 10.40 6.21 10.87
CA ALA A 49 10.40 7.08 12.03
C ALA A 49 11.31 8.29 11.77
N PRO A 50 10.92 9.50 12.23
CA PRO A 50 11.76 10.68 12.12
C PRO A 50 13.13 10.41 12.79
N PRO A 51 14.17 11.19 12.46
CA PRO A 51 15.38 11.16 13.24
C PRO A 51 15.04 11.41 14.72
N PRO A 52 15.68 10.69 15.66
CA PRO A 52 15.54 11.00 17.08
C PRO A 52 15.79 12.49 17.30
N SER A 53 15.00 13.08 18.18
CA SER A 53 15.25 14.45 18.60
C SER A 53 16.64 14.56 19.24
N ALA A 54 17.29 15.74 19.17
CA ALA A 54 18.63 15.93 19.74
C ALA A 54 18.72 15.48 21.22
N GLU A 55 17.61 15.61 21.95
CA GLU A 55 17.47 15.19 23.36
C GLU A 55 17.48 13.66 23.53
N GLU A 56 16.93 12.91 22.57
CA GLU A 56 16.96 11.44 22.55
C GLU A 56 18.33 10.90 22.12
N GLU A 57 19.04 11.61 21.23
CA GLU A 57 20.42 11.28 20.87
C GLU A 57 21.39 11.52 22.02
N GLU A 58 21.27 12.62 22.76
CA GLU A 58 22.08 12.90 23.96
C GLU A 58 21.84 11.85 25.05
N GLY A 59 20.58 11.49 25.34
CA GLY A 59 20.28 10.44 26.33
C GLY A 59 20.79 9.06 25.92
N SER A 60 20.70 8.70 24.64
CA SER A 60 21.23 7.44 24.09
C SER A 60 22.77 7.42 24.07
N SER A 61 23.41 8.53 23.73
CA SER A 61 24.87 8.63 23.68
C SER A 61 25.48 8.62 25.08
N GLU A 62 24.92 9.33 26.05
CA GLU A 62 25.33 9.24 27.46
C GLU A 62 25.15 7.82 28.02
N GLN A 63 24.08 7.12 27.66
CA GLN A 63 23.84 5.76 28.11
C GLN A 63 24.78 4.75 27.43
N ARG A 64 25.10 4.94 26.15
CA ARG A 64 26.09 4.15 25.41
C ARG A 64 27.53 4.41 25.87
N GLU A 65 27.88 5.65 26.22
CA GLU A 65 29.17 6.00 26.80
C GLU A 65 29.34 5.35 28.18
N ARG A 66 28.30 5.38 29.03
CA ARG A 66 28.30 4.68 30.34
C ARG A 66 28.42 3.16 30.21
N GLU A 67 27.88 2.57 29.14
CA GLU A 67 28.01 1.15 28.83
C GLU A 67 29.39 0.80 28.24
N GLN A 68 29.96 1.67 27.40
CA GLN A 68 31.31 1.52 26.82
C GLN A 68 32.43 1.74 27.84
N GLU A 69 32.26 2.68 28.77
CA GLU A 69 33.16 2.89 29.91
C GLU A 69 33.18 1.67 30.84
N ARG A 70 32.06 0.94 30.94
CA ARG A 70 31.99 -0.35 31.65
C ARG A 70 32.64 -1.51 30.89
N SER A 71 32.78 -1.43 29.56
CA SER A 71 33.37 -2.49 28.72
C SER A 71 34.81 -2.24 28.25
N GLY A 72 35.41 -1.08 28.56
CA GLY A 72 36.86 -0.86 28.46
C GLY A 72 37.44 -0.74 27.05
N SER A 73 36.74 -0.13 26.09
CA SER A 73 37.32 0.22 24.78
C SER A 73 37.06 1.69 24.43
N GLY A 74 38.11 2.50 24.38
CA GLY A 74 38.03 3.95 24.12
C GLY A 74 37.67 4.33 22.67
N PRO A 75 37.20 5.56 22.42
CA PRO A 75 36.63 5.93 21.12
C PRO A 75 37.70 6.45 20.15
N ALA A 76 37.55 6.07 18.88
CA ALA A 76 38.21 6.71 17.74
C ALA A 76 37.23 7.73 17.14
N GLY A 77 37.57 9.02 17.24
CA GLY A 77 36.78 10.11 16.69
C GLY A 77 36.85 10.14 15.16
N GLY A 78 35.67 10.10 14.52
CA GLY A 78 35.49 10.35 13.09
C GLY A 78 34.45 11.45 12.91
N THR A 79 34.89 12.58 12.39
CA THR A 79 34.04 13.74 12.05
C THR A 79 33.10 13.37 10.91
N ALA A 80 31.80 13.45 11.15
CA ALA A 80 30.77 13.26 10.13
C ALA A 80 30.81 14.44 9.14
N GLY A 81 31.25 14.14 7.91
CA GLY A 81 31.21 15.07 6.79
C GLY A 81 29.77 15.33 6.36
N THR A 82 29.39 16.61 6.38
CA THR A 82 28.22 17.16 5.71
C THR A 82 28.35 16.95 4.20
N ALA A 83 27.65 15.96 3.66
CA ALA A 83 27.47 15.76 2.22
C ALA A 83 25.97 15.62 1.97
N GLY A 84 25.38 16.56 1.22
CA GLY A 84 23.93 16.76 1.08
C GLY A 84 23.12 15.47 1.02
N GLN A 85 22.36 15.20 2.09
CA GLN A 85 21.64 13.94 2.24
C GLN A 85 20.20 14.16 1.77
N GLY A 86 19.79 13.39 0.75
CA GLY A 86 18.38 13.21 0.45
C GLY A 86 17.63 12.63 1.67
N THR A 87 16.30 12.67 1.62
CA THR A 87 15.43 12.15 2.69
C THR A 87 15.78 10.69 3.04
N LEU A 88 15.54 10.28 4.28
CA LEU A 88 15.74 8.90 4.72
C LEU A 88 14.91 7.94 3.86
N ALA A 89 13.70 8.36 3.45
CA ALA A 89 12.88 7.63 2.50
C ALA A 89 13.57 7.44 1.14
N ALA A 90 14.17 8.49 0.57
CA ALA A 90 14.90 8.39 -0.69
C ALA A 90 16.13 7.48 -0.59
N ALA A 91 16.90 7.60 0.50
CA ALA A 91 18.06 6.74 0.75
C ALA A 91 17.66 5.27 0.93
N THR A 92 16.59 5.00 1.69
CA THR A 92 16.07 3.65 1.92
C THR A 92 15.52 3.04 0.63
N ALA A 93 14.74 3.80 -0.12
CA ALA A 93 14.22 3.38 -1.42
C ALA A 93 15.36 3.04 -2.39
N ALA A 94 16.42 3.86 -2.43
CA ALA A 94 17.60 3.60 -3.25
C ALA A 94 18.38 2.34 -2.84
N ALA A 95 18.50 2.08 -1.54
CA ALA A 95 19.23 0.93 -0.99
C ALA A 95 18.43 -0.37 -0.99
N GLY A 96 17.11 -0.31 -1.17
CA GLY A 96 16.24 -1.46 -1.39
C GLY A 96 15.81 -2.21 -0.12
N LYS A 97 15.24 -3.40 -0.32
CA LYS A 97 14.61 -4.21 0.74
C LYS A 97 15.55 -4.55 1.91
N PRO A 98 16.85 -4.86 1.71
CA PRO A 98 17.76 -5.12 2.83
C PRO A 98 17.91 -3.92 3.78
N ALA A 99 18.00 -2.70 3.25
CA ALA A 99 18.11 -1.48 4.06
C ALA A 99 16.83 -1.21 4.85
N LEU A 100 15.67 -1.35 4.20
CA LEU A 100 14.38 -1.28 4.88
C LEU A 100 14.27 -2.31 6.01
N ARG A 101 14.66 -3.57 5.76
CA ARG A 101 14.64 -4.63 6.77
C ARG A 101 15.53 -4.30 7.96
N ALA A 102 16.70 -3.72 7.74
CA ALA A 102 17.57 -3.26 8.82
C ALA A 102 16.92 -2.15 9.65
N LEU A 103 16.24 -1.19 9.01
CA LEU A 103 15.51 -0.14 9.72
C LEU A 103 14.34 -0.69 10.55
N VAL A 104 13.59 -1.66 10.01
CA VAL A 104 12.51 -2.32 10.77
C VAL A 104 13.07 -3.07 11.98
N ALA A 105 14.15 -3.83 11.81
CA ALA A 105 14.81 -4.54 12.90
C ALA A 105 15.35 -3.59 13.98
N GLY A 106 15.81 -2.40 13.57
CA GLY A 106 16.27 -1.33 14.47
C GLY A 106 15.15 -0.44 15.04
N GLY A 107 13.87 -0.73 14.78
CA GLY A 107 12.74 0.07 15.27
C GLY A 107 12.61 1.45 14.61
N ARG A 108 13.29 1.68 13.49
CA ARG A 108 13.29 2.94 12.72
C ARG A 108 12.33 2.93 11.53
N ALA A 109 11.64 1.82 11.30
CA ALA A 109 10.60 1.69 10.30
C ALA A 109 9.53 0.70 10.76
N SER A 110 8.30 0.88 10.28
CA SER A 110 7.19 -0.06 10.53
C SER A 110 6.28 -0.20 9.31
N ALA A 111 5.43 -1.22 9.30
CA ALA A 111 4.41 -1.35 8.27
C ALA A 111 3.40 -0.21 8.38
N PHE A 112 3.18 0.51 7.28
CA PHE A 112 2.44 1.76 7.24
C PHE A 112 1.06 1.66 7.91
N HIS A 113 0.78 2.58 8.83
CA HIS A 113 -0.50 2.72 9.54
C HIS A 113 -1.02 1.47 10.27
N THR A 114 -0.24 0.41 10.42
CA THR A 114 -0.74 -0.83 11.06
C THR A 114 -1.04 -0.66 12.55
N ALA A 115 -0.41 0.29 13.23
CA ALA A 115 -0.69 0.63 14.63
C ALA A 115 -2.01 1.42 14.81
N HIS A 116 -2.41 2.24 13.83
CA HIS A 116 -3.57 3.13 13.93
C HIS A 116 -4.80 2.66 13.15
N PHE A 117 -4.56 1.98 12.02
CA PHE A 117 -5.59 1.47 11.13
C PHE A 117 -5.16 0.14 10.49
N PRO A 118 -5.08 -0.95 11.29
CA PRO A 118 -4.61 -2.25 10.81
C PRO A 118 -5.44 -2.82 9.66
N ALA A 119 -6.72 -2.47 9.56
CA ALA A 119 -7.58 -2.92 8.46
C ALA A 119 -7.12 -2.39 7.09
N GLY A 120 -6.48 -1.22 7.04
CA GLY A 120 -6.06 -0.57 5.80
C GLY A 120 -4.93 -1.30 5.08
N HIS A 121 -3.94 -1.80 5.82
CA HIS A 121 -2.73 -2.41 5.24
C HIS A 121 -2.41 -3.81 5.78
N GLY A 122 -3.00 -4.22 6.90
CA GLY A 122 -2.75 -5.49 7.58
C GLY A 122 -2.87 -6.74 6.70
N PRO A 123 -3.88 -6.86 5.80
CA PRO A 123 -3.97 -8.02 4.90
C PRO A 123 -2.73 -8.23 4.01
N THR A 124 -1.92 -7.19 3.78
CA THR A 124 -0.65 -7.30 3.02
C THR A 124 0.32 -8.28 3.69
N ASP A 125 0.26 -8.46 5.01
CA ASP A 125 1.21 -9.27 5.77
C ASP A 125 2.67 -8.85 5.52
N SER A 126 2.98 -7.59 5.86
CA SER A 126 4.32 -7.02 5.64
C SER A 126 5.43 -7.77 6.39
N ALA A 127 5.11 -8.49 7.46
CA ALA A 127 6.06 -9.34 8.17
C ALA A 127 6.51 -10.52 7.30
N ARG A 128 5.55 -11.28 6.73
CA ARG A 128 5.84 -12.32 5.75
C ARG A 128 6.63 -11.77 4.57
N TRP A 129 6.28 -10.58 4.08
CA TRP A 129 7.01 -9.95 2.99
C TRP A 129 8.46 -9.64 3.36
N LEU A 130 8.74 -9.08 4.54
CA LEU A 130 10.10 -8.76 5.00
C LEU A 130 10.97 -10.01 5.19
N GLU A 131 10.35 -11.11 5.63
CA GLU A 131 11.01 -12.40 5.83
C GLU A 131 11.33 -13.09 4.49
N GLY A 132 10.48 -12.93 3.48
CA GLY A 132 10.66 -13.51 2.15
C GLY A 132 11.96 -13.03 1.48
N GLY A 133 12.87 -13.97 1.26
CA GLY A 133 14.16 -13.72 0.61
C GLY A 133 14.04 -13.43 -0.90
N GLU A 134 15.09 -12.90 -1.52
CA GLU A 134 15.14 -12.66 -2.97
C GLU A 134 15.09 -13.98 -3.80
N ALA A 135 15.45 -15.09 -3.17
CA ALA A 135 15.28 -16.44 -3.70
C ALA A 135 14.80 -17.36 -2.57
N GLU A 136 13.51 -17.71 -2.55
CA GLU A 136 13.10 -18.89 -1.82
C GLU A 136 13.60 -20.13 -2.58
N HIS A 137 14.50 -20.86 -1.94
CA HIS A 137 14.85 -22.28 -2.17
C HIS A 137 14.40 -22.87 -3.53
N GLY A 138 15.23 -22.67 -4.56
CA GLY A 138 15.15 -23.47 -5.79
C GLY A 138 14.13 -23.04 -6.85
N GLY A 139 13.41 -21.94 -6.71
CA GLY A 139 12.52 -21.49 -7.79
C GLY A 139 11.76 -20.20 -7.50
N GLN A 140 12.05 -19.17 -8.30
CA GLN A 140 11.29 -17.91 -8.52
C GLN A 140 10.52 -17.31 -7.32
N ASN A 141 10.99 -16.17 -6.81
CA ASN A 141 10.23 -15.35 -5.88
C ASN A 141 9.04 -14.68 -6.60
N VAL A 142 7.88 -15.33 -6.58
CA VAL A 142 6.69 -14.90 -7.35
C VAL A 142 5.70 -14.05 -6.54
N GLY A 143 5.98 -13.73 -5.29
CA GLY A 143 5.02 -13.07 -4.39
C GLY A 143 3.83 -13.97 -3.99
N TYR A 144 2.83 -13.41 -3.30
CA TYR A 144 1.69 -14.18 -2.78
C TYR A 144 0.35 -13.46 -2.94
N GLU A 145 -0.72 -14.23 -3.09
CA GLU A 145 -2.08 -13.69 -3.18
C GLU A 145 -2.62 -13.36 -1.79
N VAL A 146 -3.35 -12.24 -1.70
CA VAL A 146 -4.04 -11.78 -0.50
C VAL A 146 -5.53 -11.69 -0.83
N ARG A 147 -6.38 -12.16 0.08
CA ARG A 147 -7.82 -11.97 -0.03
C ARG A 147 -8.17 -10.54 0.37
N TYR A 148 -8.98 -9.89 -0.44
CA TYR A 148 -9.53 -8.59 -0.06
C TYR A 148 -10.33 -8.72 1.24
N ALA A 149 -10.12 -7.78 2.16
CA ALA A 149 -10.88 -7.61 3.40
C ALA A 149 -11.48 -6.21 3.44
N ASP A 150 -12.62 -6.03 4.12
CA ASP A 150 -13.27 -4.71 4.22
C ASP A 150 -12.26 -3.69 4.78
N PHE A 151 -12.24 -2.49 4.20
CA PHE A 151 -11.26 -1.42 4.46
C PHE A 151 -9.83 -1.61 3.94
N TYR A 152 -9.49 -2.74 3.32
CA TYR A 152 -8.15 -2.94 2.76
C TYR A 152 -7.87 -1.93 1.62
N GLU A 153 -6.84 -1.11 1.80
CA GLU A 153 -6.45 -0.03 0.89
C GLU A 153 -4.94 -0.03 0.57
N PRO A 154 -4.40 -1.12 -0.01
CA PRO A 154 -3.00 -1.18 -0.43
C PRO A 154 -2.69 -0.17 -1.54
N TYR A 155 -1.40 0.12 -1.74
CA TYR A 155 -0.93 0.70 -3.00
C TYR A 155 -0.80 -0.40 -4.04
N VAL A 156 -1.30 -0.14 -5.25
CA VAL A 156 -1.40 -1.17 -6.28
C VAL A 156 -0.95 -0.69 -7.64
N VAL A 157 -0.25 -1.56 -8.36
CA VAL A 157 -0.05 -1.46 -9.80
C VAL A 157 -1.06 -2.35 -10.51
N ALA A 158 -1.85 -1.79 -11.41
CA ALA A 158 -2.88 -2.53 -12.14
C ALA A 158 -3.08 -1.96 -13.55
N ALA A 159 -3.67 -2.77 -14.43
CA ALA A 159 -4.04 -2.30 -15.76
C ALA A 159 -5.17 -1.28 -15.64
N ARG A 160 -4.99 -0.09 -16.25
CA ARG A 160 -5.97 0.99 -16.27
C ARG A 160 -7.35 0.51 -16.72
N ALA A 161 -7.38 -0.34 -17.74
CA ALA A 161 -8.60 -0.89 -18.31
C ALA A 161 -9.40 -1.80 -17.33
N HIS A 162 -8.76 -2.31 -16.27
CA HIS A 162 -9.43 -3.16 -15.28
C HIS A 162 -9.90 -2.38 -14.05
N LEU A 163 -9.45 -1.14 -13.87
CA LEU A 163 -9.79 -0.35 -12.70
C LEU A 163 -11.14 0.38 -12.90
N PRO A 164 -12.09 0.27 -11.95
CA PRO A 164 -13.26 1.14 -11.94
C PRO A 164 -12.82 2.58 -11.68
N ARG A 165 -13.70 3.53 -12.05
CA ARG A 165 -13.52 4.94 -11.67
C ARG A 165 -13.71 5.11 -10.16
N TYR A 166 -13.12 6.16 -9.60
CA TYR A 166 -13.44 6.58 -8.24
C TYR A 166 -14.90 7.02 -8.16
N ASP A 167 -15.58 6.65 -7.08
CA ASP A 167 -16.93 7.12 -6.80
C ASP A 167 -16.87 8.56 -6.30
N GLU A 168 -17.30 9.49 -7.14
CA GLU A 168 -17.22 10.92 -6.86
C GLU A 168 -18.08 11.36 -5.67
N ARG A 169 -18.92 10.52 -5.07
CA ARG A 169 -19.66 10.87 -3.85
C ARG A 169 -18.72 10.92 -2.63
N PHE A 170 -17.63 10.15 -2.67
CA PHE A 170 -16.55 10.24 -1.69
C PHE A 170 -15.69 11.46 -2.01
N ARG A 171 -16.17 12.66 -1.67
CA ARG A 171 -15.40 13.92 -1.76
C ARG A 171 -14.88 14.36 -0.40
N GLY A 172 -13.75 15.05 -0.42
CA GLY A 172 -13.03 15.44 0.79
C GLY A 172 -12.35 14.25 1.45
N TYR A 173 -12.12 14.32 2.75
CA TYR A 173 -11.36 13.32 3.49
C TYR A 173 -12.20 12.08 3.87
N GLY A 174 -11.71 10.90 3.48
CA GLY A 174 -12.08 9.63 4.10
C GLY A 174 -12.77 8.64 3.16
N LEU A 175 -12.33 7.39 3.25
CA LEU A 175 -12.84 6.22 2.54
C LEU A 175 -12.82 6.29 1.00
N ASN A 176 -12.16 7.28 0.39
CA ASN A 176 -12.08 7.38 -1.07
C ASN A 176 -11.30 6.20 -1.67
N LYS A 177 -10.12 5.91 -1.12
CA LYS A 177 -9.27 4.78 -1.54
C LYS A 177 -9.88 3.44 -1.12
N VAL A 178 -10.39 3.35 0.11
CA VAL A 178 -11.14 2.18 0.60
C VAL A 178 -12.31 1.81 -0.33
N SER A 179 -13.17 2.76 -0.72
CA SER A 179 -14.32 2.49 -1.59
C SER A 179 -13.86 2.09 -2.98
N HIS A 180 -12.82 2.74 -3.53
CA HIS A 180 -12.22 2.36 -4.80
C HIS A 180 -11.67 0.93 -4.80
N LEU A 181 -10.90 0.55 -3.79
CA LEU A 181 -10.31 -0.80 -3.67
C LEU A 181 -11.37 -1.88 -3.39
N HIS A 182 -12.46 -1.52 -2.69
CA HIS A 182 -13.63 -2.38 -2.58
C HIS A 182 -14.29 -2.63 -3.95
N ALA A 183 -14.46 -1.58 -4.75
CA ALA A 183 -14.97 -1.70 -6.11
C ALA A 183 -14.05 -2.53 -7.02
N VAL A 184 -12.71 -2.39 -6.87
CA VAL A 184 -11.72 -3.21 -7.57
C VAL A 184 -11.89 -4.69 -7.22
N ALA A 185 -12.08 -5.02 -5.94
CA ALA A 185 -12.34 -6.38 -5.49
C ALA A 185 -13.67 -6.93 -6.02
N ALA A 186 -14.74 -6.15 -5.96
CA ALA A 186 -16.07 -6.50 -6.50
C ALA A 186 -16.06 -6.70 -8.03
N ALA A 187 -15.21 -5.96 -8.76
CA ALA A 187 -14.95 -6.16 -10.18
C ALA A 187 -14.12 -7.44 -10.48
N GLY A 188 -13.77 -8.22 -9.45
CA GLY A 188 -13.13 -9.52 -9.54
C GLY A 188 -11.62 -9.47 -9.79
N LEU A 189 -10.95 -8.37 -9.45
CA LEU A 189 -9.49 -8.34 -9.47
C LEU A 189 -8.93 -9.09 -8.26
N ARG A 190 -7.83 -9.81 -8.49
CA ARG A 190 -7.07 -10.48 -7.41
C ARG A 190 -5.99 -9.55 -6.90
N PHE A 191 -5.65 -9.66 -5.63
CA PHE A 191 -4.58 -8.87 -5.01
C PHE A 191 -3.38 -9.77 -4.80
N ARG A 192 -2.23 -9.41 -5.40
CA ARG A 192 -1.00 -10.19 -5.26
C ARG A 192 0.13 -9.28 -4.81
N VAL A 193 0.72 -9.58 -3.67
CA VAL A 193 1.87 -8.84 -3.14
C VAL A 193 3.08 -9.07 -4.01
N HIS A 194 3.67 -7.97 -4.46
CA HIS A 194 4.89 -8.00 -5.25
C HIS A 194 6.09 -8.40 -4.37
N PRO A 195 6.98 -9.29 -4.84
CA PRO A 195 8.01 -9.92 -4.00
C PRO A 195 9.12 -8.98 -3.48
N THR A 196 9.51 -7.98 -4.27
CA THR A 196 10.71 -7.14 -4.02
C THR A 196 10.44 -5.64 -3.93
N ALA A 197 9.49 -5.14 -4.71
CA ALA A 197 8.96 -3.78 -4.64
C ALA A 197 8.42 -3.40 -3.26
N PHE A 198 8.67 -2.16 -2.84
CA PHE A 198 7.99 -1.51 -1.73
C PHE A 198 7.90 0.01 -1.97
N VAL A 199 7.14 0.69 -1.13
CA VAL A 199 7.15 2.14 -0.99
C VAL A 199 7.40 2.50 0.47
N CYS A 200 8.05 3.63 0.69
CA CYS A 200 8.24 4.17 2.03
C CYS A 200 8.04 5.68 2.08
N ALA A 201 7.53 6.17 3.20
CA ALA A 201 7.37 7.58 3.50
C ALA A 201 7.95 7.86 4.89
N GLU A 202 8.39 9.09 5.13
CA GLU A 202 8.72 9.53 6.49
C GLU A 202 7.43 9.86 7.23
N GLU A 203 7.34 9.45 8.49
CA GLU A 203 6.24 9.87 9.36
C GLU A 203 6.23 11.40 9.44
N HIS A 204 5.06 11.98 9.21
CA HIS A 204 4.91 13.43 9.17
C HIS A 204 3.73 13.89 10.02
N ALA A 205 3.77 15.15 10.43
CA ALA A 205 2.66 15.76 11.15
C ALA A 205 1.37 15.71 10.31
N LYS A 206 0.23 15.60 11.00
CA LYS A 206 -1.08 15.62 10.35
C LYS A 206 -1.29 16.96 9.64
N SER A 207 -1.84 16.90 8.42
CA SER A 207 -2.08 18.10 7.63
C SER A 207 -3.16 19.00 8.25
N THR A 208 -3.13 20.29 7.89
CA THR A 208 -4.16 21.26 8.26
C THR A 208 -5.56 20.79 7.84
N SER A 209 -5.67 20.21 6.65
CA SER A 209 -6.92 19.68 6.12
C SER A 209 -7.40 18.44 6.86
N TRP A 210 -6.50 17.58 7.35
CA TRP A 210 -6.86 16.50 8.28
C TRP A 210 -7.45 17.09 9.56
N GLY A 211 -6.81 18.12 10.12
CA GLY A 211 -7.27 18.82 11.32
C GLY A 211 -8.65 19.46 11.15
N ALA A 212 -8.92 20.04 9.98
CA ALA A 212 -10.23 20.64 9.66
C ALA A 212 -11.38 19.62 9.60
N VAL A 213 -11.08 18.34 9.35
CA VAL A 213 -12.10 17.29 9.21
C VAL A 213 -12.21 16.40 10.45
N PHE A 214 -11.07 16.01 11.03
CA PHE A 214 -10.99 15.05 12.13
C PHE A 214 -10.47 15.64 13.44
N GLY A 215 -9.97 16.88 13.42
CA GLY A 215 -9.60 17.61 14.63
C GLY A 215 -10.83 18.02 15.45
N GLN A 216 -10.59 18.65 16.61
CA GLN A 216 -11.64 19.03 17.55
C GLN A 216 -12.70 19.97 16.95
N ALA A 217 -12.32 20.80 15.99
CA ALA A 217 -13.21 21.72 15.28
C ALA A 217 -13.89 21.11 14.04
N GLY A 218 -13.63 19.83 13.74
CA GLY A 218 -14.16 19.16 12.56
C GLY A 218 -15.67 18.91 12.66
N PRO A 219 -16.42 19.03 11.55
CA PRO A 219 -17.86 18.80 11.56
C PRO A 219 -18.16 17.34 11.92
N HIS A 220 -18.80 17.11 13.08
CA HIS A 220 -19.18 15.77 13.55
C HIS A 220 -20.03 14.98 12.54
N THR A 221 -20.78 15.68 11.70
CA THR A 221 -21.63 15.09 10.66
C THR A 221 -20.84 14.50 9.49
N HIS A 222 -19.60 14.92 9.23
CA HIS A 222 -18.81 14.43 8.10
C HIS A 222 -18.47 12.95 8.23
N ARG A 223 -18.03 12.51 9.43
CA ARG A 223 -17.72 11.10 9.70
C ARG A 223 -18.95 10.21 9.52
N VAL A 224 -20.10 10.66 10.02
CA VAL A 224 -21.38 9.95 9.90
C VAL A 224 -21.82 9.88 8.43
N ARG A 225 -21.70 11.00 7.69
CA ARG A 225 -22.01 11.06 6.26
C ARG A 225 -21.17 10.08 5.46
N VAL A 226 -19.85 10.09 5.65
CA VAL A 226 -18.91 9.21 4.93
C VAL A 226 -19.16 7.74 5.28
N ALA A 227 -19.42 7.43 6.55
CA ALA A 227 -19.77 6.06 6.97
C ALA A 227 -21.10 5.59 6.36
N HIS A 228 -22.14 6.42 6.38
CA HIS A 228 -23.44 6.09 5.77
C HIS A 228 -23.31 5.91 4.26
N LEU A 229 -22.58 6.80 3.59
CA LEU A 229 -22.28 6.68 2.17
C LEU A 229 -21.56 5.37 1.86
N TYR A 230 -20.58 4.96 2.68
CA TYR A 230 -19.88 3.69 2.49
C TYR A 230 -20.81 2.48 2.61
N GLN A 231 -21.74 2.47 3.57
CA GLN A 231 -22.72 1.39 3.68
C GLN A 231 -23.66 1.35 2.47
N ARG A 232 -24.15 2.50 2.04
CA ARG A 232 -25.00 2.61 0.85
C ARG A 232 -24.26 2.10 -0.41
N PHE A 233 -23.03 2.54 -0.60
CA PHE A 233 -22.14 2.07 -1.67
C PHE A 233 -22.00 0.54 -1.66
N LYS A 234 -21.72 -0.07 -0.51
CA LYS A 234 -21.62 -1.55 -0.41
C LYS A 234 -22.93 -2.26 -0.77
N CYS A 235 -24.08 -1.71 -0.36
CA CYS A 235 -25.38 -2.25 -0.73
C CYS A 235 -25.64 -2.15 -2.24
N GLU A 236 -25.32 -1.01 -2.85
CA GLU A 236 -25.44 -0.79 -4.29
C GLU A 236 -24.58 -1.78 -5.08
N LEU A 237 -23.34 -2.03 -4.65
CA LEU A 237 -22.47 -3.03 -5.29
C LEU A 237 -23.00 -4.45 -5.18
N ARG A 238 -23.46 -4.87 -4.01
CA ARG A 238 -24.07 -6.20 -3.82
C ARG A 238 -25.32 -6.39 -4.67
N ALA A 239 -26.13 -5.34 -4.85
CA ALA A 239 -27.30 -5.38 -5.72
C ALA A 239 -26.89 -5.60 -7.18
N LEU A 240 -25.80 -4.98 -7.65
CA LEU A 240 -25.27 -5.21 -9.00
C LEU A 240 -24.78 -6.66 -9.18
N GLU A 241 -24.10 -7.23 -8.18
CA GLU A 241 -23.66 -8.64 -8.18
C GLU A 241 -24.85 -9.62 -8.21
N GLY A 242 -25.95 -9.30 -7.53
CA GLY A 242 -27.15 -10.14 -7.43
C GLY A 242 -28.10 -10.11 -8.64
N THR A 243 -27.92 -9.19 -9.60
CA THR A 243 -28.78 -9.07 -10.80
C THR A 243 -28.41 -10.00 -11.96
N VAL A 244 -27.61 -11.04 -11.69
CA VAL A 244 -27.30 -12.09 -12.65
C VAL A 244 -28.47 -13.08 -12.70
N ASP A 245 -29.17 -13.14 -13.83
CA ASP A 245 -30.39 -13.91 -14.05
C ASP A 245 -30.22 -15.42 -13.74
N PRO A 246 -30.99 -15.99 -12.79
CA PRO A 246 -30.98 -17.43 -12.50
C PRO A 246 -31.57 -18.30 -13.62
N ALA A 247 -32.18 -17.71 -14.67
CA ALA A 247 -32.82 -18.47 -15.75
C ALA A 247 -31.87 -19.12 -16.77
N SER A 248 -30.55 -18.89 -16.71
CA SER A 248 -29.62 -19.50 -17.69
C SER A 248 -29.04 -20.86 -17.31
N GLY A 249 -29.29 -21.38 -16.09
CA GLY A 249 -29.24 -22.82 -15.75
C GLY A 249 -28.01 -23.66 -16.13
N ALA A 250 -26.91 -23.08 -16.63
CA ALA A 250 -25.77 -23.81 -17.16
C ALA A 250 -24.50 -23.42 -16.40
N VAL A 251 -24.16 -24.21 -15.38
CA VAL A 251 -22.79 -24.28 -14.85
C VAL A 251 -21.96 -25.05 -15.87
N SER A 252 -21.40 -24.34 -16.85
CA SER A 252 -20.26 -24.84 -17.60
C SER A 252 -19.00 -24.19 -17.02
N ALA A 253 -18.06 -25.02 -16.57
CA ALA A 253 -16.82 -24.65 -15.89
C ALA A 253 -15.81 -23.84 -16.76
N ARG A 254 -16.29 -23.08 -17.75
CA ARG A 254 -15.48 -22.28 -18.67
C ARG A 254 -16.04 -20.88 -18.92
N HIS A 255 -16.66 -20.18 -17.96
CA HIS A 255 -17.18 -18.81 -18.23
C HIS A 255 -16.99 -17.74 -17.15
N GLY A 256 -16.14 -17.96 -16.14
CA GLY A 256 -15.93 -16.97 -15.08
C GLY A 256 -15.43 -15.59 -15.53
N ALA A 257 -14.69 -15.49 -16.65
CA ALA A 257 -14.08 -14.22 -17.09
C ALA A 257 -15.09 -13.25 -17.73
N ALA A 258 -16.05 -13.75 -18.53
CA ALA A 258 -17.00 -12.91 -19.27
C ALA A 258 -18.07 -12.29 -18.35
N GLN A 259 -18.52 -13.04 -17.34
CA GLN A 259 -19.54 -12.59 -16.38
C GLN A 259 -18.99 -11.49 -15.46
N ARG A 260 -17.70 -11.57 -15.07
CA ARG A 260 -17.00 -10.55 -14.27
C ARG A 260 -16.70 -9.27 -15.06
N ALA A 261 -16.47 -9.38 -16.37
CA ALA A 261 -16.31 -8.22 -17.26
C ALA A 261 -17.62 -7.40 -17.39
N GLY A 262 -18.78 -8.07 -17.39
CA GLY A 262 -20.10 -7.40 -17.41
C GLY A 262 -20.40 -6.61 -16.14
N VAL A 263 -19.98 -7.11 -14.97
CA VAL A 263 -20.07 -6.36 -13.70
C VAL A 263 -19.14 -5.14 -13.72
N ALA A 264 -17.89 -5.29 -14.18
CA ALA A 264 -16.96 -4.17 -14.30
C ALA A 264 -17.49 -3.05 -15.21
N ALA A 265 -18.13 -3.40 -16.34
CA ALA A 265 -18.75 -2.43 -17.24
C ALA A 265 -19.95 -1.70 -16.60
N ARG A 266 -20.77 -2.38 -15.78
CA ARG A 266 -21.88 -1.76 -15.05
C ARG A 266 -21.41 -0.91 -13.87
N MET A 267 -20.32 -1.30 -13.20
CA MET A 267 -19.70 -0.50 -12.15
C MET A 267 -19.11 0.81 -12.67
N ALA A 268 -18.58 0.82 -13.89
CA ALA A 268 -18.14 2.04 -14.56
C ALA A 268 -19.31 3.03 -14.83
N ALA A 269 -20.54 2.54 -14.97
CA ALA A 269 -21.72 3.36 -15.23
C ALA A 269 -22.39 3.93 -13.96
N VAL A 270 -22.17 3.32 -12.79
CA VAL A 270 -22.68 3.83 -11.50
C VAL A 270 -21.75 4.90 -10.89
N ALA A 271 -20.49 4.93 -11.31
CA ALA A 271 -19.52 5.96 -10.92
C ALA A 271 -19.51 7.20 -11.85
N ALA A 272 -20.45 7.30 -12.80
CA ALA A 272 -20.62 8.40 -13.75
C ALA A 272 -21.94 9.13 -13.47
#